data_AF-A0A5C3M8J6-F1
#
_entry.id   AF-A0A5C3M8J6-F1
#
_cell.length_a   1.000
_cell.length_b   1.000
_cell.length_c   1.000
_cell.angle_alpha   90.00
_cell.angle_beta   90.00
_cell.angle_gamma   90.00
#
_symmetry.space_group_name_H-M   'P 1'
#
loop_
_entity.id
_entity.type
_entity.pdbx_description
1 polymer ?
#
loop_
_entity_poly.entity_id
_entity_poly.type
_entity_poly.pdbx_seq_one_letter_code
_entity_poly.pdbx_strand_id
1 'polypeptide(L)'
;MPSNYLFSLQPTFTQGLVLGQLSILVLLGLILKYLFLDSTQYPFETSSYHPRVDSDLSLRKRKAESSTQPDPIPSEDAESAQWFNALLRQVVDVYRSKLRDDLSGVDGDEVARKRIEDYANKIRPAGFVDRITINSVDLGLSAPMLYNARVKKNSSNIPSEIEFDASYMDTLSLSLSTSYLFNYPMASFARLPISLTVSLSQFKSSISIISPPANSSASVLTFSISPNFTLDLTTTSLMGSRAKLANVPKLHELIQHQVRRVLATRATWKIVLPGLASVAEVKEEIQKEACEGHLS
;
A
#
# COMPACT_ATOMS: atom_id res chain seq x y z
N MET A 1 14.63 -28.17 -58.34
CA MET A 1 13.76 -28.62 -57.24
C MET A 1 14.66 -28.88 -56.05
N PRO A 2 14.44 -28.34 -54.84
CA PRO A 2 13.23 -27.78 -54.25
C PRO A 2 13.36 -26.31 -53.79
N SER A 3 12.21 -25.75 -53.44
CA SER A 3 11.92 -24.43 -52.90
C SER A 3 12.30 -24.31 -51.42
N ASN A 4 12.87 -23.17 -51.01
CA ASN A 4 12.81 -22.71 -49.62
C ASN A 4 12.49 -21.22 -49.61
N TYR A 5 11.30 -20.92 -49.11
CA TYR A 5 10.73 -19.59 -48.98
C TYR A 5 11.54 -18.77 -47.99
N LEU A 6 12.34 -17.82 -48.50
CA LEU A 6 12.85 -16.72 -47.70
C LEU A 6 11.66 -15.84 -47.30
N PHE A 7 11.40 -15.76 -46.00
CA PHE A 7 10.40 -14.92 -45.37
C PHE A 7 10.49 -13.47 -45.89
N SER A 8 9.62 -13.12 -46.83
CA SER A 8 9.27 -11.73 -47.12
C SER A 8 8.39 -11.23 -45.96
N LEU A 9 9.01 -10.66 -44.95
CA LEU A 9 8.34 -9.86 -43.93
C LEU A 9 8.46 -8.40 -44.34
N GLN A 10 7.59 -7.94 -45.24
CA GLN A 10 7.34 -6.51 -45.39
C GLN A 10 6.48 -6.09 -44.20
N PRO A 11 7.01 -5.31 -43.23
CA PRO A 11 6.22 -4.89 -42.08
C PRO A 11 5.21 -3.87 -42.58
N THR A 12 3.94 -4.26 -42.64
CA THR A 12 2.86 -3.32 -42.91
C THR A 12 2.67 -2.43 -41.67
N PHE A 13 2.36 -1.15 -41.89
CA PHE A 13 2.19 -0.12 -40.85
C PHE A 13 1.26 -0.56 -39.71
N THR A 14 0.27 -1.39 -40.00
CA THR A 14 -0.66 -1.98 -39.02
C THR A 14 0.00 -3.01 -38.10
N GLN A 15 0.97 -3.80 -38.59
CA GLN A 15 1.75 -4.72 -37.75
C GLN A 15 2.67 -3.97 -36.79
N GLY A 16 3.28 -2.86 -37.21
CA GLY A 16 4.09 -2.00 -36.34
C GLY A 16 3.27 -1.33 -35.24
N LEU A 17 2.03 -0.91 -35.55
CA LEU A 17 1.12 -0.33 -34.57
C LEU A 17 0.61 -1.35 -33.55
N VAL A 18 0.28 -2.57 -33.98
CA VAL A 18 -0.10 -3.67 -33.07
C VAL A 18 1.09 -4.05 -32.18
N LEU A 19 2.31 -4.14 -32.73
CA LEU A 19 3.51 -4.45 -31.95
C LEU A 19 3.86 -3.35 -30.94
N GLY A 20 3.62 -2.07 -31.30
CA GLY A 20 3.79 -0.92 -30.42
C GLY A 20 2.74 -0.84 -29.30
N GLN A 21 1.48 -1.18 -29.60
CA GLN A 21 0.44 -1.29 -28.57
C GLN A 21 0.72 -2.46 -27.61
N LEU A 22 1.23 -3.58 -28.13
CA LEU A 22 1.61 -4.74 -27.33
C LEU A 22 2.85 -4.42 -26.46
N SER A 23 3.82 -3.64 -26.96
CA SER A 23 4.98 -3.22 -26.16
C SER A 23 4.59 -2.25 -25.04
N ILE A 24 3.63 -1.35 -25.26
CA ILE A 24 3.06 -0.47 -24.23
C ILE A 24 2.29 -1.27 -23.18
N LEU A 25 1.53 -2.29 -23.57
CA LEU A 25 0.82 -3.15 -22.61
C LEU A 25 1.79 -4.04 -21.81
N VAL A 26 2.88 -4.52 -22.43
CA VAL A 26 3.95 -5.26 -21.72
C VAL A 26 4.71 -4.34 -20.77
N LEU A 27 4.98 -3.09 -21.17
CA LEU A 27 5.58 -2.07 -20.31
C LEU A 27 4.66 -1.71 -19.13
N LEU A 28 3.36 -1.49 -19.38
CA LEU A 28 2.37 -1.23 -18.35
C LEU A 28 2.25 -2.43 -17.39
N GLY A 29 2.26 -3.65 -17.92
CA GLY A 29 2.27 -4.89 -17.14
C GLY A 29 3.54 -5.07 -16.31
N LEU A 30 4.71 -4.67 -16.84
CA LEU A 30 5.98 -4.66 -16.11
C LEU A 30 6.02 -3.58 -15.03
N ILE A 31 5.50 -2.38 -15.31
CA ILE A 31 5.35 -1.30 -14.34
C ILE A 31 4.39 -1.74 -13.23
N LEU A 32 3.25 -2.34 -13.57
CA LEU A 32 2.33 -2.91 -12.58
C LEU A 32 2.99 -4.05 -11.78
N LYS A 33 3.75 -4.94 -12.43
CA LYS A 33 4.48 -6.02 -11.74
C LYS A 33 5.59 -5.49 -10.82
N TYR A 34 6.34 -4.47 -11.21
CA TYR A 34 7.41 -3.90 -10.38
C TYR A 34 6.87 -2.96 -9.30
N LEU A 35 5.76 -2.26 -9.55
CA LEU A 35 5.13 -1.34 -8.60
C LEU A 35 4.28 -2.08 -7.56
N PHE A 36 3.68 -3.24 -7.89
CA PHE A 36 2.90 -4.04 -6.93
C PHE A 36 3.62 -5.28 -6.37
N LEU A 37 4.69 -5.79 -6.99
CA LEU A 37 5.14 -7.17 -6.75
C LEU A 37 6.65 -7.41 -6.65
N ASP A 38 7.53 -6.40 -6.65
CA ASP A 38 8.92 -6.65 -6.27
C ASP A 38 9.09 -6.57 -4.75
N SER A 39 8.70 -7.66 -4.10
CA SER A 39 9.12 -8.02 -2.76
C SER A 39 10.60 -8.38 -2.81
N THR A 40 11.49 -7.43 -2.57
CA THR A 40 12.88 -7.77 -2.34
C THR A 40 13.00 -8.55 -1.03
N GLN A 41 13.55 -9.75 -1.18
CA GLN A 41 14.13 -10.62 -0.17
C GLN A 41 14.92 -9.79 0.85
N TYR A 42 14.64 -9.94 2.14
CA TYR A 42 15.59 -10.15 3.24
C TYR A 42 14.77 -10.19 4.54
N PRO A 43 14.55 -11.38 5.13
CA PRO A 43 14.01 -11.48 6.48
C PRO A 43 15.14 -11.12 7.45
N PHE A 44 14.77 -10.50 8.57
CA PHE A 44 15.64 -10.11 9.69
C PHE A 44 16.38 -8.78 9.54
N GLU A 45 15.68 -7.68 9.82
CA GLU A 45 16.30 -6.55 10.51
C GLU A 45 15.34 -6.07 11.61
N THR A 46 15.72 -6.38 12.85
CA THR A 46 15.04 -5.92 14.06
C THR A 46 15.64 -4.57 14.44
N SER A 47 14.96 -3.46 14.12
CA SER A 47 15.18 -2.18 14.80
C SER A 47 14.11 -1.98 15.87
N SER A 48 14.57 -1.83 17.10
CA SER A 48 13.77 -1.73 18.32
C SER A 48 13.06 -0.39 18.41
N TYR A 49 11.78 -0.35 18.07
CA TYR A 49 10.91 0.79 18.35
C TYR A 49 10.29 0.62 19.75
N HIS A 50 10.69 1.45 20.71
CA HIS A 50 10.03 1.57 22.01
C HIS A 50 8.77 2.44 21.86
N PRO A 51 7.55 1.91 22.12
CA PRO A 51 6.38 2.76 22.18
C PRO A 51 6.40 3.53 23.51
N ARG A 52 6.54 4.86 23.46
CA ARG A 52 6.13 5.73 24.56
C ARG A 52 4.60 5.73 24.61
N VAL A 53 4.09 5.20 25.71
CA VAL A 53 2.66 5.21 26.05
C VAL A 53 2.36 6.59 26.63
N ASP A 54 1.72 7.47 25.85
CA ASP A 54 1.16 8.71 26.39
C ASP A 54 -0.21 8.43 27.01
N SER A 55 -0.19 8.44 28.33
CA SER A 55 -1.29 8.27 29.26
C SER A 55 -2.12 9.55 29.44
N ASP A 56 -2.71 10.08 28.37
CA ASP A 56 -3.55 11.30 28.43
C ASP A 56 -4.95 11.16 27.79
N LEU A 57 -5.40 9.93 27.53
CA LEU A 57 -6.70 9.66 26.89
C LEU A 57 -7.93 9.73 27.83
N SER A 58 -7.78 10.08 29.11
CA SER A 58 -8.88 10.05 30.08
C SER A 58 -9.54 11.41 30.38
N LEU A 59 -9.00 12.54 29.89
CA LEU A 59 -9.57 13.87 30.17
C LEU A 59 -10.37 14.53 29.03
N ARG A 60 -10.43 13.92 27.83
CA ARG A 60 -11.12 14.53 26.67
C ARG A 60 -12.50 13.95 26.34
N LYS A 61 -12.97 12.92 27.06
CA LYS A 61 -14.25 12.23 26.76
C LYS A 61 -15.52 12.94 27.28
N ARG A 62 -15.49 14.24 27.55
CA ARG A 62 -16.66 14.98 28.08
C ARG A 62 -17.08 16.23 27.31
N LYS A 63 -16.57 16.43 26.10
CA LYS A 63 -17.03 17.52 25.23
C LYS A 63 -17.25 17.02 23.80
N ALA A 64 -18.14 16.04 23.69
CA ALA A 64 -18.73 15.61 22.42
C ALA A 64 -20.21 15.99 22.46
N GLU A 65 -20.50 17.26 22.20
CA GLU A 65 -21.80 17.75 21.77
C GLU A 65 -21.58 19.19 21.23
N SER A 66 -21.91 19.39 19.96
CA SER A 66 -21.81 20.63 19.16
C SER A 66 -20.40 21.09 18.74
N SER A 67 -19.92 20.63 17.58
CA SER A 67 -19.28 21.55 16.61
C SER A 67 -19.31 20.94 15.21
N THR A 68 -20.10 21.56 14.33
CA THR A 68 -19.80 21.63 12.90
C THR A 68 -18.30 21.86 12.74
N GLN A 69 -17.59 20.95 12.07
CA GLN A 69 -16.15 21.13 11.84
C GLN A 69 -15.94 22.43 11.07
N PRO A 70 -15.13 23.37 11.58
CA PRO A 70 -14.56 24.39 10.72
C PRO A 70 -13.54 23.70 9.83
N ASP A 71 -13.57 24.00 8.54
CA ASP A 71 -12.48 23.67 7.61
C ASP A 71 -11.13 24.05 8.27
N PRO A 72 -10.09 23.20 8.16
CA PRO A 72 -8.77 23.56 8.67
C PRO A 72 -8.32 24.83 7.94
N ILE A 73 -8.08 25.89 8.71
CA ILE A 73 -7.64 27.20 8.22
C ILE A 73 -6.44 26.98 7.29
N PRO A 74 -6.55 27.31 6.00
CA PRO A 74 -5.42 27.24 5.10
C PRO A 74 -4.33 28.16 5.64
N SER A 75 -3.12 27.64 5.88
CA SER A 75 -1.96 28.52 5.98
C SER A 75 -1.86 29.31 4.67
N GLU A 76 -1.67 30.62 4.73
CA GLU A 76 -1.77 31.54 3.58
C GLU A 76 -0.82 31.18 2.41
N ASP A 77 0.19 30.35 2.66
CA ASP A 77 1.17 29.87 1.66
C ASP A 77 0.95 28.41 1.20
N ALA A 78 -0.12 27.74 1.65
CA ALA A 78 -0.37 26.35 1.28
C ALA A 78 -1.01 26.24 -0.11
N GLU A 79 -0.35 25.52 -1.01
CA GLU A 79 -0.88 25.27 -2.35
C GLU A 79 -2.06 24.28 -2.29
N SER A 80 -3.05 24.51 -3.15
CA SER A 80 -4.25 23.66 -3.21
C SER A 80 -4.04 22.47 -4.14
N ALA A 81 -4.29 21.25 -3.65
CA ALA A 81 -4.16 20.00 -4.41
C ALA A 81 -5.48 19.55 -5.07
N GLN A 82 -6.39 20.49 -5.38
CA GLN A 82 -7.76 20.17 -5.81
C GLN A 82 -7.83 19.37 -7.11
N TRP A 83 -7.02 19.73 -8.11
CA TRP A 83 -6.97 19.00 -9.39
C TRP A 83 -6.47 17.56 -9.20
N PHE A 84 -5.49 17.37 -8.31
CA PHE A 84 -4.92 16.06 -8.02
C PHE A 84 -5.93 15.20 -7.27
N ASN A 85 -6.69 15.77 -6.33
CA ASN A 85 -7.78 15.08 -5.65
C ASN A 85 -8.86 14.62 -6.64
N ALA A 86 -9.22 15.45 -7.62
CA ALA A 86 -10.18 15.07 -8.67
C ALA A 86 -9.66 13.90 -9.52
N LEU A 87 -8.38 13.95 -9.93
CA LEU A 87 -7.73 12.86 -10.67
C LEU A 87 -7.64 11.59 -9.83
N LEU A 88 -7.23 11.69 -8.58
CA LEU A 88 -7.06 10.54 -7.69
C LEU A 88 -8.40 9.86 -7.44
N ARG A 89 -9.48 10.63 -7.28
CA ARG A 89 -10.83 10.08 -7.20
C ARG A 89 -11.20 9.27 -8.45
N GLN A 90 -10.96 9.83 -9.64
CA GLN A 90 -11.22 9.11 -10.89
C GLN A 90 -10.39 7.82 -11.00
N VAL A 91 -9.11 7.85 -10.61
CA VAL A 91 -8.24 6.66 -10.61
C VAL A 91 -8.76 5.60 -9.65
N VAL A 92 -9.17 5.98 -8.44
CA VAL A 92 -9.73 5.05 -7.45
C VAL A 92 -11.05 4.46 -7.94
N ASP A 93 -11.92 5.25 -8.57
CA ASP A 93 -13.19 4.78 -9.11
C ASP A 93 -12.97 3.78 -10.26
N VAL A 94 -12.02 4.05 -11.16
CA VAL A 94 -11.63 3.10 -12.23
C VAL A 94 -11.01 1.84 -11.62
N TYR A 95 -10.15 1.95 -10.62
CA TYR A 95 -9.54 0.81 -9.95
C TYR A 95 -10.60 -0.08 -9.27
N ARG A 96 -11.57 0.52 -8.58
CA ARG A 96 -12.72 -0.19 -7.99
C ARG A 96 -13.58 -0.87 -9.05
N SER A 97 -13.86 -0.18 -10.16
CA SER A 97 -14.59 -0.77 -11.29
C SER A 97 -13.84 -1.97 -11.86
N LYS A 98 -12.53 -1.85 -12.06
CA LYS A 98 -11.70 -2.95 -12.56
C LYS A 98 -11.60 -4.09 -11.58
N LEU A 99 -11.55 -3.86 -10.27
CA LEU A 99 -11.64 -4.92 -9.26
C LEU A 99 -12.95 -5.70 -9.36
N ARG A 100 -14.04 -5.05 -9.75
CA ARG A 100 -15.36 -5.64 -9.99
C ARG A 100 -15.58 -6.15 -11.42
N ASP A 101 -14.56 -6.13 -12.28
CA ASP A 101 -14.66 -6.43 -13.73
C ASP A 101 -15.72 -5.60 -14.46
N ASP A 102 -15.88 -4.34 -14.07
CA ASP A 102 -16.88 -3.40 -14.58
C ASP A 102 -18.33 -3.90 -14.40
N LEU A 103 -18.54 -4.92 -13.57
CA LEU A 103 -19.85 -5.41 -13.17
C LEU A 103 -20.36 -4.61 -11.96
N SER A 104 -21.67 -4.35 -11.96
CA SER A 104 -22.34 -3.62 -10.89
C SER A 104 -23.14 -4.58 -10.01
N GLY A 105 -23.27 -4.25 -8.72
CA GLY A 105 -24.04 -5.03 -7.75
C GLY A 105 -23.27 -6.23 -7.17
N VAL A 106 -24.03 -7.23 -6.73
CA VAL A 106 -23.52 -8.39 -5.97
C VAL A 106 -22.52 -9.21 -6.78
N ASP A 107 -22.72 -9.35 -8.09
CA ASP A 107 -21.84 -10.12 -8.98
C ASP A 107 -20.44 -9.49 -9.06
N GLY A 108 -20.35 -8.16 -9.10
CA GLY A 108 -19.08 -7.43 -9.09
C GLY A 108 -18.33 -7.59 -7.76
N ASP A 109 -19.07 -7.59 -6.64
CA ASP A 109 -18.50 -7.82 -5.31
C ASP A 109 -17.99 -9.26 -5.16
N GLU A 110 -18.63 -10.25 -5.77
CA GLU A 110 -18.12 -11.62 -5.80
C GLU A 110 -16.82 -11.75 -6.59
N VAL A 111 -16.68 -11.04 -7.71
CA VAL A 111 -15.44 -11.01 -8.50
C VAL A 111 -14.31 -10.36 -7.69
N ALA A 112 -14.58 -9.20 -7.07
CA ALA A 112 -13.61 -8.54 -6.21
C ALA A 112 -13.21 -9.46 -5.04
N ARG A 113 -14.18 -10.13 -4.40
CA ARG A 113 -13.95 -11.12 -3.35
C ARG A 113 -13.02 -12.24 -3.81
N LYS A 114 -13.27 -12.84 -4.98
CA LYS A 114 -12.42 -13.90 -5.55
C LYS A 114 -10.99 -13.41 -5.81
N ARG A 115 -10.82 -12.22 -6.40
CA ARG A 115 -9.49 -11.66 -6.68
C ARG A 115 -8.68 -11.39 -5.43
N ILE A 116 -9.32 -10.82 -4.42
CA ILE A 116 -8.68 -10.57 -3.13
C ILE A 116 -8.38 -11.91 -2.45
N GLU A 117 -9.22 -12.94 -2.61
CA GLU A 117 -8.99 -14.28 -2.05
C GLU A 117 -7.78 -14.96 -2.70
N ASP A 118 -7.67 -14.89 -4.03
CA ASP A 118 -6.53 -15.42 -4.78
C ASP A 118 -5.24 -14.70 -4.39
N TYR A 119 -5.30 -13.36 -4.29
CA TYR A 119 -4.16 -12.55 -3.84
C TYR A 119 -3.75 -12.89 -2.40
N ALA A 120 -4.70 -12.97 -1.47
CA ALA A 120 -4.46 -13.28 -0.06
C ALA A 120 -3.83 -14.67 0.10
N ASN A 121 -4.28 -15.66 -0.67
CA ASN A 121 -3.72 -17.02 -0.61
C ASN A 121 -2.33 -17.12 -1.26
N LYS A 122 -2.00 -16.25 -2.23
CA LYS A 122 -0.67 -16.17 -2.83
C LYS A 122 0.39 -15.65 -1.87
N ILE A 123 0.04 -14.68 -1.03
CA ILE A 123 0.97 -14.05 -0.05
C ILE A 123 1.01 -14.75 1.31
N ARG A 124 0.13 -15.73 1.53
CA ARG A 124 -0.06 -16.37 2.82
C ARG A 124 1.17 -17.18 3.27
N PRO A 125 1.56 -17.13 4.55
CA PRO A 125 2.54 -18.05 5.11
C PRO A 125 1.93 -19.45 5.32
N ALA A 126 2.10 -20.32 4.33
CA ALA A 126 1.47 -21.65 4.27
C ALA A 126 1.78 -22.59 5.46
N GLY A 127 2.83 -22.31 6.24
CA GLY A 127 3.20 -23.12 7.41
C GLY A 127 2.40 -22.87 8.69
N PHE A 128 1.73 -21.71 8.81
CA PHE A 128 1.04 -21.29 10.04
C PHE A 128 -0.45 -21.01 9.82
N VAL A 129 -0.85 -20.71 8.59
CA VAL A 129 -2.20 -20.24 8.27
C VAL A 129 -2.78 -21.12 7.17
N ASP A 130 -3.96 -21.67 7.41
CA ASP A 130 -4.74 -22.43 6.42
C ASP A 130 -5.40 -21.49 5.40
N ARG A 131 -6.12 -22.03 4.41
CA ARG A 131 -6.60 -21.27 3.27
C ARG A 131 -7.45 -20.11 3.78
N ILE A 132 -7.15 -18.91 3.30
CA ILE A 132 -7.91 -17.71 3.64
C ILE A 132 -9.10 -17.68 2.70
N THR A 133 -10.30 -17.79 3.24
CA THR A 133 -11.56 -17.61 2.50
C THR A 133 -12.12 -16.25 2.83
N ILE A 134 -12.45 -15.45 1.82
CA ILE A 134 -13.02 -14.13 2.05
C ILE A 134 -14.54 -14.26 2.05
N ASN A 135 -15.17 -13.80 3.14
CA ASN A 135 -16.62 -13.85 3.34
C ASN A 135 -17.28 -12.63 2.72
N SER A 136 -16.78 -11.42 2.99
CA SER A 136 -17.32 -10.17 2.48
C SER A 136 -16.22 -9.14 2.26
N VAL A 137 -16.41 -8.29 1.26
CA VAL A 137 -15.51 -7.17 0.94
C VAL A 137 -16.35 -5.93 0.72
N ASP A 138 -16.02 -4.87 1.45
CA ASP A 138 -16.48 -3.51 1.20
C ASP A 138 -15.27 -2.65 0.87
N LEU A 139 -15.24 -2.12 -0.36
CA LEU A 139 -14.16 -1.30 -0.90
C LEU A 139 -14.33 0.21 -0.59
N GLY A 140 -15.41 0.58 0.09
CA GLY A 140 -15.76 1.95 0.39
C GLY A 140 -16.13 2.77 -0.87
N LEU A 141 -16.46 4.04 -0.66
CA LEU A 141 -16.90 4.97 -1.71
C LEU A 141 -16.03 6.21 -1.84
N SER A 142 -15.28 6.55 -0.80
CA SER A 142 -14.47 7.78 -0.74
C SER A 142 -13.11 7.56 -1.40
N ALA A 143 -12.45 8.65 -1.79
CA ALA A 143 -11.06 8.64 -2.24
C ALA A 143 -10.18 9.43 -1.25
N PRO A 144 -8.88 9.12 -1.11
CA PRO A 144 -7.99 9.91 -0.27
C PRO A 144 -7.93 11.36 -0.77
N MET A 145 -7.88 12.30 0.16
CA MET A 145 -7.73 13.72 -0.12
C MET A 145 -6.38 14.20 0.33
N LEU A 146 -5.68 14.92 -0.54
CA LEU A 146 -4.46 15.64 -0.23
C LEU A 146 -4.79 17.12 0.01
N TYR A 147 -4.18 17.73 1.01
CA TYR A 147 -4.35 19.15 1.33
C TYR A 147 -3.08 19.70 1.97
N ASN A 148 -3.02 21.04 2.10
CA ASN A 148 -1.94 21.74 2.77
C ASN A 148 -0.55 21.40 2.19
N ALA A 149 -0.39 21.54 0.87
CA ALA A 149 0.88 21.32 0.21
C ALA A 149 1.86 22.45 0.56
N ARG A 150 3.02 22.10 1.09
CA ARG A 150 4.07 23.01 1.55
C ARG A 150 5.36 22.68 0.84
N VAL A 151 5.92 23.67 0.15
CA VAL A 151 7.22 23.54 -0.51
C VAL A 151 8.29 24.06 0.43
N LYS A 152 9.06 23.16 1.03
CA LYS A 152 10.26 23.50 1.81
C LYS A 152 11.43 23.66 0.85
N LYS A 153 11.68 24.89 0.41
CA LYS A 153 12.93 25.24 -0.29
C LYS A 153 14.04 25.37 0.73
N ASN A 154 14.97 24.43 0.73
CA ASN A 154 16.08 24.43 1.67
C ASN A 154 17.34 25.00 0.97
N SER A 155 18.19 25.72 1.71
CA SER A 155 19.26 26.54 1.12
C SER A 155 20.34 25.74 0.39
N SER A 156 20.58 26.09 -0.87
CA SER A 156 21.72 25.80 -1.77
C SER A 156 22.21 24.37 -2.03
N ASN A 157 21.98 23.37 -1.18
CA ASN A 157 22.50 22.00 -1.39
C ASN A 157 21.58 20.84 -0.94
N ILE A 158 20.43 21.13 -0.33
CA ILE A 158 19.49 20.09 0.11
C ILE A 158 18.37 19.99 -0.93
N PRO A 159 17.96 18.77 -1.33
CA PRO A 159 16.86 18.59 -2.25
C PRO A 159 15.59 19.30 -1.77
N SER A 160 14.81 19.82 -2.71
CA SER A 160 13.52 20.42 -2.39
C SER A 160 12.58 19.35 -1.86
N GLU A 161 12.00 19.60 -0.68
CA GLU A 161 11.03 18.71 -0.05
C GLU A 161 9.64 19.33 -0.18
N ILE A 162 8.71 18.59 -0.75
CA ILE A 162 7.30 18.95 -0.85
C ILE A 162 6.55 18.08 0.14
N GLU A 163 5.96 18.69 1.15
CA GLU A 163 5.17 18.01 2.18
C GLU A 163 3.69 18.29 1.95
N PHE A 164 2.85 17.26 2.06
CA PHE A 164 1.40 17.41 2.00
C PHE A 164 0.71 16.47 2.99
N ASP A 165 -0.42 16.92 3.51
CA ASP A 165 -1.24 16.13 4.41
C ASP A 165 -2.24 15.30 3.59
N ALA A 166 -2.29 14.00 3.86
CA ALA A 166 -3.23 13.05 3.28
C ALA A 166 -4.25 12.62 4.33
N SER A 167 -5.54 12.66 3.99
CA SER A 167 -6.63 12.13 4.81
C SER A 167 -7.55 11.25 3.97
N TYR A 168 -7.78 10.04 4.45
CA TYR A 168 -8.76 9.09 3.93
C TYR A 168 -9.75 8.77 5.04
N MET A 169 -11.04 8.99 4.76
CA MET A 169 -12.14 8.67 5.66
C MET A 169 -13.21 7.92 4.87
N ASP A 170 -13.39 6.65 5.22
CA ASP A 170 -14.27 5.73 4.51
C ASP A 170 -14.64 4.57 5.43
N THR A 171 -15.55 3.71 5.00
CA THR A 171 -15.96 2.51 5.74
C THR A 171 -15.47 1.24 5.06
N LEU A 172 -14.17 1.18 4.75
CA LEU A 172 -13.57 -0.02 4.14
C LEU A 172 -13.64 -1.19 5.13
N SER A 173 -14.21 -2.33 4.71
CA SER A 173 -14.30 -3.51 5.59
C SER A 173 -14.03 -4.82 4.83
N LEU A 174 -13.26 -5.71 5.45
CA LEU A 174 -12.86 -7.00 4.90
C LEU A 174 -13.13 -8.08 5.94
N SER A 175 -14.04 -9.00 5.64
CA SER A 175 -14.29 -10.17 6.47
C SER A 175 -13.67 -11.40 5.83
N LEU A 176 -12.76 -12.05 6.55
CA LEU A 176 -12.07 -13.27 6.13
C LEU A 176 -12.26 -14.36 7.19
N SER A 177 -12.26 -15.61 6.74
CA SER A 177 -12.18 -16.78 7.60
C SER A 177 -10.91 -17.56 7.24
N THR A 178 -10.16 -17.95 8.24
CA THR A 178 -8.96 -18.77 8.07
C THR A 178 -8.81 -19.69 9.27
N SER A 179 -7.93 -20.69 9.20
CA SER A 179 -7.61 -21.53 10.35
C SER A 179 -6.14 -21.41 10.70
N TYR A 180 -5.83 -21.14 11.96
CA TYR A 180 -4.44 -21.19 12.42
C TYR A 180 -4.01 -22.65 12.62
N LEU A 181 -2.83 -22.99 12.10
CA LEU A 181 -2.26 -24.33 12.20
C LEU A 181 -1.25 -24.35 13.35
N PHE A 182 -1.56 -25.12 14.39
CA PHE A 182 -0.63 -25.39 15.48
C PHE A 182 0.26 -26.58 15.11
N ASN A 183 1.57 -26.35 15.11
CA ASN A 183 2.58 -27.34 14.75
C ASN A 183 3.30 -27.96 15.96
N TYR A 184 2.76 -27.81 17.16
CA TYR A 184 3.30 -28.37 18.40
C TYR A 184 2.23 -29.20 19.10
N PRO A 185 2.52 -30.42 19.58
CA PRO A 185 3.82 -31.14 19.58
C PRO A 185 4.19 -31.84 18.25
N MET A 186 3.27 -31.94 17.29
CA MET A 186 3.50 -32.50 15.95
C MET A 186 3.01 -31.52 14.87
N ALA A 187 3.52 -31.64 13.63
CA ALA A 187 3.08 -30.79 12.52
C ALA A 187 1.57 -30.91 12.27
N SER A 188 0.87 -29.78 12.10
CA SER A 188 -0.59 -29.70 11.94
C SER A 188 -1.43 -30.38 13.05
N PHE A 189 -0.91 -30.41 14.29
CA PHE A 189 -1.56 -31.04 15.46
C PHE A 189 -2.98 -30.51 15.71
N ALA A 190 -3.19 -29.20 15.59
CA ALA A 190 -4.51 -28.61 15.79
C ALA A 190 -4.78 -27.50 14.78
N ARG A 191 -6.04 -27.38 14.38
CA ARG A 191 -6.53 -26.31 13.51
C ARG A 191 -7.52 -25.46 14.28
N LEU A 192 -7.29 -24.16 14.32
CA LEU A 192 -8.13 -23.23 15.03
C LEU A 192 -8.86 -22.32 14.06
N PRO A 193 -10.17 -22.53 13.82
CA PRO A 193 -10.92 -21.67 12.92
C PRO A 193 -11.06 -20.28 13.55
N ILE A 194 -10.70 -19.26 12.77
CA ILE A 194 -10.82 -17.86 13.12
C ILE A 194 -11.56 -17.13 12.00
N SER A 195 -12.64 -16.43 12.36
CA SER A 195 -13.28 -15.46 11.46
C SER A 195 -12.89 -14.07 11.92
N LEU A 196 -12.33 -13.27 11.02
CA LEU A 196 -11.76 -11.96 11.28
C LEU A 196 -12.44 -10.93 10.38
N THR A 197 -12.93 -9.85 10.95
CA THR A 197 -13.38 -8.68 10.20
C THR A 197 -12.48 -7.51 10.53
N VAL A 198 -11.79 -7.00 9.52
CA VAL A 198 -10.92 -5.82 9.59
C VAL A 198 -11.65 -4.66 8.94
N SER A 199 -11.72 -3.53 9.61
CA SER A 199 -12.35 -2.32 9.10
C SER A 199 -11.45 -1.11 9.32
N LEU A 200 -11.36 -0.26 8.32
CA LEU A 200 -10.58 0.97 8.30
C LEU A 200 -11.55 2.15 8.22
N SER A 201 -11.58 2.98 9.27
CA SER A 201 -12.45 4.15 9.34
C SER A 201 -11.74 5.45 8.93
N GLN A 202 -10.49 5.59 9.37
CA GLN A 202 -9.71 6.78 9.14
C GLN A 202 -8.22 6.45 8.99
N PHE A 203 -7.63 7.06 7.97
CA PHE A 203 -6.20 7.13 7.79
C PHE A 203 -5.80 8.59 7.57
N LYS A 204 -4.88 9.12 8.38
CA LYS A 204 -4.25 10.42 8.14
C LYS A 204 -2.75 10.29 8.24
N SER A 205 -2.06 10.91 7.32
CA SER A 205 -0.60 10.94 7.32
C SER A 205 -0.09 12.18 6.61
N SER A 206 1.06 12.69 7.04
CA SER A 206 1.87 13.58 6.20
C SER A 206 2.69 12.72 5.23
N ILE A 207 2.79 13.16 3.98
CA ILE A 207 3.55 12.54 2.92
C ILE A 207 4.53 13.58 2.40
N SER A 208 5.81 13.24 2.33
CA SER A 208 6.85 14.07 1.78
C SER A 208 7.40 13.50 0.47
N ILE A 209 7.65 14.38 -0.48
CA ILE A 209 8.30 14.08 -1.75
C ILE A 209 9.62 14.84 -1.75
N ILE A 210 10.71 14.10 -1.90
CA ILE A 210 12.07 14.64 -1.92
C ILE A 210 12.55 14.57 -3.36
N SER A 211 12.83 15.74 -3.94
CA SER A 211 13.42 15.84 -5.29
C SER A 211 14.80 15.18 -5.35
N PRO A 212 15.25 14.66 -6.50
CA PRO A 212 16.63 14.16 -6.61
C PRO A 212 17.64 15.29 -6.33
N PRO A 213 18.72 15.02 -5.57
CA PRO A 213 19.75 16.01 -5.34
C PRO A 213 20.60 16.18 -6.61
N ALA A 214 20.95 17.43 -6.96
CA ALA A 214 21.61 17.76 -8.24
C ALA A 214 23.03 17.20 -8.39
N ASN A 215 23.61 16.63 -7.32
CA ASN A 215 24.97 16.10 -7.25
C ASN A 215 25.04 14.56 -7.30
N SER A 216 23.91 13.86 -7.40
CA SER A 216 23.85 12.39 -7.48
C SER A 216 23.61 11.94 -8.92
N SER A 217 24.34 10.89 -9.33
CA SER A 217 24.17 10.24 -10.65
C SER A 217 22.83 9.54 -10.80
N ALA A 218 22.22 9.08 -9.70
CA ALA A 218 20.90 8.50 -9.68
C ALA A 218 19.84 9.56 -9.41
N SER A 219 19.17 10.02 -10.48
CA SER A 219 17.99 10.87 -10.38
C SER A 219 16.79 10.08 -9.83
N VAL A 220 16.71 9.94 -8.51
CA VAL A 220 15.65 9.22 -7.79
C VAL A 220 14.74 10.19 -7.04
N LEU A 221 13.45 10.15 -7.35
CA LEU A 221 12.39 10.82 -6.61
C LEU A 221 11.99 9.94 -5.43
N THR A 222 12.13 10.45 -4.20
CA THR A 222 11.77 9.68 -3.00
C THR A 222 10.44 10.17 -2.44
N PHE A 223 9.48 9.26 -2.29
CA PHE A 223 8.22 9.48 -1.59
C PHE A 223 8.33 8.84 -0.22
N SER A 224 8.07 9.58 0.85
CA SER A 224 8.05 9.05 2.21
C SER A 224 6.75 9.40 2.90
N ILE A 225 6.13 8.39 3.51
CA ILE A 225 5.02 8.59 4.45
C ILE A 225 5.64 8.81 5.84
N SER A 226 5.20 9.85 6.53
CA SER A 226 5.62 10.11 7.90
C SER A 226 5.30 8.92 8.81
N PRO A 227 6.23 8.49 9.70
CA PRO A 227 5.96 7.43 10.66
C PRO A 227 4.87 7.81 11.68
N ASN A 228 4.58 9.10 11.82
CA ASN A 228 3.55 9.65 12.70
C ASN A 228 2.20 9.74 11.99
N PHE A 229 1.65 8.59 11.60
CA PHE A 229 0.32 8.51 10.97
C PHE A 229 -0.75 8.05 11.96
N THR A 230 -1.98 8.53 11.78
CA THR A 230 -3.15 8.02 12.51
C THR A 230 -3.85 6.98 11.65
N LEU A 231 -3.86 5.73 12.10
CA LEU A 231 -4.57 4.62 11.49
C LEU A 231 -5.55 4.04 12.50
N ASP A 232 -6.83 4.26 12.22
CA ASP A 232 -7.95 3.74 13.00
C ASP A 232 -8.48 2.47 12.33
N LEU A 233 -8.05 1.34 12.87
CA LEU A 233 -8.36 0.02 12.37
C LEU A 233 -9.12 -0.76 13.44
N THR A 234 -10.38 -1.08 13.17
CA THR A 234 -11.23 -1.89 14.03
C THR A 234 -11.20 -3.33 13.56
N THR A 235 -10.72 -4.22 14.43
CA THR A 235 -10.68 -5.66 14.16
C THR A 235 -11.62 -6.39 15.09
N THR A 236 -12.55 -7.16 14.55
CA THR A 236 -13.39 -8.07 15.32
C THR A 236 -13.05 -9.49 14.93
N SER A 237 -13.06 -10.41 15.90
CA SER A 237 -12.79 -11.82 15.62
C SER A 237 -13.82 -12.69 16.31
N LEU A 238 -14.43 -13.59 15.54
CA LEU A 238 -15.30 -14.63 16.04
C LEU A 238 -14.53 -15.95 16.07
N MET A 239 -14.38 -16.49 17.27
CA MET A 239 -13.93 -17.85 17.51
C MET A 239 -15.06 -18.62 18.17
N GLY A 240 -15.24 -19.90 17.82
CA GLY A 240 -16.42 -20.70 18.16
C GLY A 240 -16.94 -20.62 19.61
N SER A 241 -18.19 -21.03 19.80
CA SER A 241 -19.06 -20.79 20.98
C SER A 241 -18.53 -21.17 22.37
N ARG A 242 -17.39 -21.87 22.47
CA ARG A 242 -16.80 -22.37 23.74
C ARG A 242 -15.39 -21.86 24.02
N ALA A 243 -14.73 -21.21 23.06
CA ALA A 243 -13.35 -20.77 23.23
C ALA A 243 -13.31 -19.36 23.82
N LYS A 244 -13.46 -19.26 25.16
CA LYS A 244 -13.16 -18.05 25.91
C LYS A 244 -11.63 -17.87 25.98
N LEU A 245 -11.02 -17.56 24.84
CA LEU A 245 -9.59 -17.32 24.76
C LEU A 245 -9.27 -15.94 25.31
N ALA A 246 -8.55 -15.92 26.42
CA ALA A 246 -8.06 -14.70 27.06
C ALA A 246 -7.18 -13.83 26.13
N ASN A 247 -6.72 -14.36 24.99
CA ASN A 247 -5.74 -13.71 24.11
C ASN A 247 -6.35 -13.10 22.82
N VAL A 248 -7.67 -13.07 22.67
CA VAL A 248 -8.31 -12.44 21.50
C VAL A 248 -7.96 -10.94 21.37
N PRO A 249 -7.98 -10.12 22.45
CA PRO A 249 -7.56 -8.71 22.37
C PRO A 249 -6.11 -8.54 21.90
N LYS A 250 -5.21 -9.44 22.31
CA LYS A 250 -3.80 -9.42 21.88
C LYS A 250 -3.66 -9.65 20.38
N LEU A 251 -4.53 -10.47 19.77
CA LEU A 251 -4.52 -10.68 18.32
C LEU A 251 -4.93 -9.41 17.57
N HIS A 252 -5.93 -8.69 18.06
CA HIS A 252 -6.33 -7.40 17.49
C HIS A 252 -5.19 -6.39 17.54
N GLU A 253 -4.54 -6.27 18.70
CA GLU A 253 -3.36 -5.42 18.88
C GLU A 253 -2.22 -5.85 17.95
N LEU A 254 -1.93 -7.15 17.85
CA LEU A 254 -0.89 -7.67 16.97
C LEU A 254 -1.15 -7.34 15.50
N ILE A 255 -2.39 -7.48 15.02
CA ILE A 255 -2.76 -7.13 13.64
C ILE A 255 -2.58 -5.64 13.42
N GLN A 256 -3.07 -4.80 14.33
CA GLN A 256 -2.92 -3.35 14.22
C GLN A 256 -1.45 -2.92 14.25
N HIS A 257 -0.64 -3.50 15.15
CA HIS A 257 0.80 -3.28 15.21
C HIS A 257 1.50 -3.78 13.95
N GLN A 258 1.11 -4.93 13.41
CA GLN A 258 1.68 -5.47 12.19
C GLN A 258 1.41 -4.57 10.99
N VAL A 259 0.17 -4.11 10.82
CA VAL A 259 -0.19 -3.17 9.75
C VAL A 259 0.59 -1.87 9.92
N ARG A 260 0.67 -1.34 11.15
CA ARG A 260 1.47 -0.13 11.42
C ARG A 260 2.95 -0.33 11.11
N ARG A 261 3.52 -1.47 11.48
CA ARG A 261 4.92 -1.82 11.21
C ARG A 261 5.18 -1.95 9.71
N VAL A 262 4.29 -2.62 8.98
CA VAL A 262 4.40 -2.78 7.52
C VAL A 262 4.31 -1.42 6.83
N LEU A 263 3.39 -0.55 7.24
CA LEU A 263 3.30 0.80 6.71
C LEU A 263 4.54 1.63 7.02
N ALA A 264 5.02 1.64 8.27
CA ALA A 264 6.20 2.41 8.65
C ALA A 264 7.49 1.93 7.94
N THR A 265 7.64 0.61 7.73
CA THR A 265 8.81 0.04 7.04
C THR A 265 8.78 0.23 5.53
N ARG A 266 7.59 0.20 4.92
CA ARG A 266 7.41 0.35 3.47
C ARG A 266 6.95 1.75 3.06
N ALA A 267 6.98 2.70 3.98
CA ALA A 267 6.56 4.09 3.78
C ALA A 267 7.42 4.87 2.78
N THR A 268 8.62 4.36 2.45
CA THR A 268 9.56 5.05 1.56
C THR A 268 9.62 4.34 0.21
N TRP A 269 9.19 5.04 -0.84
CA TRP A 269 9.29 4.59 -2.23
C TRP A 269 10.27 5.45 -3.00
N LYS A 270 11.22 4.80 -3.66
CA LYS A 270 12.22 5.43 -4.53
C LYS A 270 11.83 5.18 -5.99
N ILE A 271 11.47 6.23 -6.72
CA ILE A 271 11.09 6.19 -8.14
C ILE A 271 12.22 6.80 -8.97
N VAL A 272 12.82 6.00 -9.84
CA VAL A 272 13.87 6.46 -10.77
C VAL A 272 13.24 7.27 -11.89
N LEU A 273 13.80 8.44 -12.22
CA LEU A 273 13.34 9.23 -13.35
C LEU A 273 13.69 8.54 -14.68
N PRO A 274 12.71 8.33 -15.58
CA PRO A 274 12.95 7.62 -16.84
C PRO A 274 13.87 8.43 -17.76
N GLY A 275 14.92 7.78 -18.29
CA GLY A 275 15.79 8.33 -19.34
C GLY A 275 16.99 9.16 -18.87
N LEU A 276 17.22 9.32 -17.57
CA LEU A 276 18.31 10.16 -17.03
C LEU A 276 19.40 9.39 -16.27
N ALA A 277 19.22 8.10 -15.98
CA ALA A 277 20.20 7.30 -15.28
C ALA A 277 20.40 5.95 -15.96
N SER A 278 21.66 5.52 -16.10
CA SER A 278 21.99 4.15 -16.47
C SER A 278 21.51 3.22 -15.37
N VAL A 279 20.78 2.16 -15.72
CA VAL A 279 20.29 1.14 -14.76
C VAL A 279 21.43 0.55 -13.92
N ALA A 280 22.67 0.59 -14.43
CA ALA A 280 23.87 0.16 -13.70
C ALA A 280 24.25 1.15 -12.59
N GLU A 281 24.28 2.46 -12.88
CA GLU A 281 24.64 3.51 -11.92
C GLU A 281 23.62 3.59 -10.77
N VAL A 282 22.33 3.44 -11.08
CA VAL A 282 21.25 3.39 -10.08
C VAL A 282 21.39 2.18 -9.15
N LYS A 283 21.80 1.02 -9.69
CA LYS A 283 21.98 -0.19 -8.90
C LYS A 283 23.20 -0.11 -7.99
N GLU A 284 24.29 0.50 -8.47
CA GLU A 284 25.51 0.74 -7.69
C GLU A 284 25.26 1.75 -6.56
N GLU A 285 24.50 2.81 -6.81
CA GLU A 285 24.19 3.83 -5.80
C GLU A 285 23.22 3.30 -4.74
N ILE A 286 22.19 2.53 -5.12
CA ILE A 286 21.30 1.83 -4.18
C ILE A 286 22.07 0.80 -3.33
N GLN A 287 23.02 0.07 -3.92
CA GLN A 287 23.88 -0.86 -3.17
C GLN A 287 24.82 -0.14 -2.20
N LYS A 288 25.35 1.02 -2.60
CA LYS A 288 26.24 1.83 -1.77
C LYS A 288 25.49 2.42 -0.57
N GLU A 289 24.29 2.97 -0.77
CA GLU A 289 23.43 3.45 0.32
C GLU A 289 23.00 2.31 1.26
N ALA A 290 22.71 1.11 0.73
CA ALA A 290 22.38 -0.05 1.56
C ALA A 290 23.57 -0.54 2.42
N CYS A 291 24.80 -0.44 1.92
CA CYS A 291 26.00 -0.75 2.70
C CYS A 291 26.34 0.34 3.74
N GLU A 292 26.11 1.61 3.44
CA GLU A 292 26.37 2.72 4.38
C GLU A 292 25.35 2.78 5.52
N GLY A 293 24.08 2.44 5.26
CA GLY A 293 23.03 2.36 6.29
C GLY A 293 23.26 1.27 7.35
N HIS A 294 24.18 0.34 7.14
CA HIS A 294 24.50 -0.75 8.07
C HIS A 294 25.63 -0.39 9.07
N LEU A 295 26.27 0.77 8.91
CA LEU A 295 27.40 1.22 9.75
C LEU A 295 27.06 2.36 10.73
N SER A 296 25.79 2.77 10.81
CA SER A 296 25.33 3.84 11.71
C SER A 296 24.39 3.30 12.81
#